data_AF-A0A919L524-F1
#
_entry.id   AF-A0A919L524-F1
#
_cell.length_a   1.000
_cell.length_b   1.000
_cell.length_c   1.000
_cell.angle_alpha   90.00
_cell.angle_beta   90.00
_cell.angle_gamma   90.00
#
_symmetry.space_group_name_H-M   'P 1'
#
loop_
_entity.id
_entity.type
_entity.pdbx_description
1 polymer ?
#
loop_
_entity_poly.entity_id
_entity_poly.type
_entity_poly.pdbx_seq_one_letter_code
_entity_poly.pdbx_strand_id
1 'polypeptide(L)'
;MGVHVDGGHVRRADHTGTFSLEFALHEGHASDWARSAKPGDTIEATVHGTRFTDPDPAPSHVLAIGAPASLPAINSLLDALGSAPATIWFETPDEAAGLPLRLRPTRHELRPVPRQDAGPTPGRRSHTRTPVPHQDAGARLLAQVQADAPTLLKDAPDPYVCIDCDTATTRSLTSYFRKELGLPKQRMHALGYWRP
;
A
#
# COMPACT_ATOMS: atom_id res chain seq x y z
N MET A 1 -26.35 10.28 -4.37
CA MET A 1 -25.90 9.07 -3.66
C MET A 1 -24.39 9.14 -3.64
N GLY A 2 -23.80 9.63 -2.54
CA GLY A 2 -22.35 9.80 -2.43
C GLY A 2 -21.70 8.43 -2.27
N VAL A 3 -20.90 8.02 -3.25
CA VAL A 3 -20.06 6.83 -3.11
C VAL A 3 -18.84 7.25 -2.31
N HIS A 4 -18.71 6.75 -1.08
CA HIS A 4 -17.45 6.87 -0.35
C HIS A 4 -16.45 5.92 -1.02
N VAL A 5 -15.54 6.47 -1.82
CA VAL A 5 -14.42 5.70 -2.35
C VAL A 5 -13.37 5.61 -1.26
N ASP A 6 -13.47 4.57 -0.43
CA ASP A 6 -12.32 4.08 0.31
C ASP A 6 -11.38 3.39 -0.69
N GLY A 7 -10.17 3.92 -0.88
CA GLY A 7 -9.12 3.25 -1.67
C GLY A 7 -8.91 3.72 -3.11
N GLY A 8 -9.06 5.01 -3.40
CA GLY A 8 -8.62 5.61 -4.66
C GLY A 8 -7.39 6.51 -4.47
N HIS A 9 -6.42 6.41 -5.37
CA HIS A 9 -5.28 7.34 -5.39
C HIS A 9 -5.45 8.35 -6.53
N VAL A 10 -5.45 9.63 -6.18
CA VAL A 10 -5.57 10.74 -7.13
C VAL A 10 -4.18 11.14 -7.63
N ARG A 11 -3.95 11.04 -8.95
CA ARG A 11 -2.80 11.71 -9.56
C ARG A 11 -3.06 13.19 -9.70
N ARG A 12 -2.01 14.02 -9.59
CA ARG A 12 -2.11 15.47 -9.69
C ARG A 12 -2.84 15.90 -10.96
N ALA A 13 -3.76 16.85 -10.82
CA ALA A 13 -4.40 17.47 -11.97
C ALA A 13 -3.36 18.17 -12.86
N ASP A 14 -3.49 18.01 -14.17
CA ASP A 14 -2.72 18.80 -15.12
C ASP A 14 -3.23 20.25 -15.17
N HIS A 15 -2.59 21.08 -15.99
CA HIS A 15 -2.96 22.48 -16.18
C HIS A 15 -4.36 22.70 -16.80
N THR A 16 -5.02 21.64 -17.27
CA THR A 16 -6.39 21.66 -17.79
C THR A 16 -7.43 21.29 -16.72
N GLY A 17 -7.00 20.96 -15.50
CA GLY A 17 -7.88 20.48 -14.43
C GLY A 17 -8.19 18.98 -14.52
N THR A 18 -7.50 18.24 -15.39
CA THR A 18 -7.71 16.80 -15.58
C THR A 18 -6.85 16.00 -14.62
N PHE A 19 -7.44 15.07 -13.87
CA PHE A 19 -6.73 14.14 -13.00
C PHE A 19 -7.08 12.69 -13.32
N SER A 20 -6.29 11.75 -12.79
CA SER A 20 -6.55 10.32 -12.91
C SER A 20 -6.81 9.71 -11.53
N LEU A 21 -7.74 8.76 -11.47
CA LEU A 21 -8.04 7.95 -10.30
C LEU A 21 -7.80 6.48 -10.65
N GLU A 22 -6.97 5.80 -9.87
CA GLU A 22 -6.68 4.37 -10.05
C GLU A 22 -7.47 3.57 -8.99
N PHE A 23 -8.17 2.50 -9.41
CA PHE A 23 -8.96 1.62 -8.54
C PHE A 23 -8.37 0.20 -8.52
N ALA A 24 -8.12 -0.32 -7.31
CA ALA A 24 -7.91 -1.75 -7.13
C ALA A 24 -9.28 -2.45 -7.11
N LEU A 25 -9.55 -3.28 -8.12
CA LEU A 25 -10.86 -3.92 -8.26
C LEU A 25 -11.01 -5.10 -7.30
N HIS A 26 -12.11 -5.12 -6.56
CA HIS A 26 -12.56 -6.19 -5.67
C HIS A 26 -14.09 -6.24 -5.63
N GLU A 27 -14.68 -7.03 -4.74
CA GLU A 27 -16.14 -6.99 -4.51
C GLU A 27 -16.52 -5.74 -3.72
N GLY A 28 -17.45 -4.92 -4.23
CA GLY A 28 -17.99 -3.76 -3.53
C GLY A 28 -18.31 -2.55 -4.43
N HIS A 29 -19.07 -1.61 -3.87
CA HIS A 29 -19.67 -0.49 -4.61
C HIS A 29 -18.68 0.37 -5.41
N ALA A 30 -17.50 0.65 -4.86
CA ALA A 30 -16.49 1.44 -5.57
C ALA A 30 -15.97 0.70 -6.81
N SER A 31 -15.76 -0.61 -6.71
CA SER A 31 -15.34 -1.44 -7.84
C SER A 31 -16.46 -1.64 -8.85
N ASP A 32 -17.71 -1.76 -8.41
CA ASP A 32 -18.86 -1.87 -9.31
C ASP A 32 -19.06 -0.59 -10.14
N TRP A 33 -18.89 0.58 -9.51
CA TRP A 33 -18.85 1.85 -10.21
C TRP A 33 -17.67 1.89 -11.19
N ALA A 34 -16.45 1.60 -10.73
CA ALA A 34 -15.26 1.65 -11.58
C ALA A 34 -15.34 0.74 -12.82
N ARG A 35 -15.96 -0.45 -12.69
CA ARG A 35 -16.19 -1.38 -13.81
C ARG A 35 -17.20 -0.87 -14.83
N SER A 36 -18.17 -0.06 -14.39
CA SER A 36 -19.27 0.40 -15.24
C SER A 36 -19.13 1.85 -15.71
N ALA A 37 -18.15 2.59 -15.17
CA ALA A 37 -17.91 4.00 -15.46
C ALA A 37 -17.61 4.28 -16.94
N LYS A 38 -18.19 5.37 -17.45
CA LYS A 38 -18.07 5.84 -18.84
C LYS A 38 -17.84 7.35 -18.89
N PRO A 39 -17.29 7.89 -20.00
CA PRO A 39 -17.18 9.33 -20.18
C PRO A 39 -18.53 10.03 -19.99
N GLY A 40 -18.56 11.06 -19.15
CA GLY A 40 -19.76 11.79 -18.76
C GLY A 40 -20.32 11.39 -17.39
N ASP A 41 -19.92 10.24 -16.84
CA ASP A 41 -20.28 9.85 -15.48
C ASP A 41 -19.63 10.78 -14.45
N THR A 42 -20.38 11.14 -13.42
CA THR A 42 -19.92 12.02 -12.34
C THR A 42 -19.70 11.24 -11.06
N ILE A 43 -18.64 11.60 -10.33
CA ILE A 43 -18.38 11.12 -8.97
C ILE A 43 -18.18 12.31 -8.04
N GLU A 44 -18.85 12.29 -6.90
CA GLU A 44 -18.56 13.23 -5.82
C GLU A 44 -17.32 12.73 -5.07
N ALA A 45 -16.28 13.55 -5.01
CA ALA A 45 -15.03 13.20 -4.37
C ALA A 45 -14.56 14.32 -3.44
N THR A 46 -14.02 13.93 -2.29
CA THR A 46 -13.30 14.81 -1.37
C THR A 46 -11.87 14.32 -1.29
N VAL A 47 -10.91 15.22 -1.46
CA VAL A 47 -9.50 14.87 -1.25
C VAL A 47 -9.23 14.77 0.24
N HIS A 48 -8.92 13.57 0.70
CA HIS A 48 -8.49 13.32 2.07
C HIS A 48 -6.99 13.02 2.10
N GLY A 49 -6.24 13.75 2.91
CA GLY A 49 -4.79 13.62 3.06
C GLY A 49 -4.05 14.95 2.94
N THR A 50 -2.81 14.98 3.44
CA THR A 50 -1.88 16.08 3.20
C THR A 50 -0.96 15.72 2.05
N ARG A 51 -0.50 16.72 1.30
CA ARG A 51 0.51 16.54 0.25
C ARG A 51 1.70 15.76 0.81
N PHE A 52 2.21 14.78 0.07
CA PHE A 52 3.48 14.14 0.39
C PHE A 52 4.58 15.21 0.39
N THR A 53 5.28 15.33 1.51
CA THR A 53 6.41 16.25 1.66
C THR A 53 7.67 15.43 1.50
N ASP A 54 8.53 15.84 0.58
CA ASP A 54 9.81 15.17 0.37
C ASP A 54 10.62 15.15 1.67
N PRO A 55 11.20 13.99 2.05
CA PRO A 55 12.00 13.92 3.27
C PRO A 55 13.25 14.78 3.14
N ASP A 56 13.57 15.51 4.20
CA ASP A 56 14.81 16.26 4.36
C ASP A 56 15.57 15.74 5.60
N PRO A 57 16.80 15.22 5.46
CA PRO A 57 17.56 15.06 4.21
C PRO A 57 16.91 14.04 3.26
N ALA A 58 17.27 14.13 1.98
CA ALA A 58 16.81 13.19 0.96
C ALA A 58 17.10 11.73 1.39
N PRO A 59 16.20 10.77 1.12
CA PRO A 59 16.42 9.38 1.55
C PRO A 59 17.66 8.75 0.93
N SER A 60 18.53 8.20 1.77
CA SER A 60 19.62 7.32 1.34
C SER A 60 19.11 5.96 0.88
N HIS A 61 17.98 5.49 1.42
CA HIS A 61 17.28 4.28 1.02
C HIS A 61 15.80 4.37 1.41
N VAL A 62 14.92 3.86 0.56
CA VAL A 62 13.47 3.81 0.80
C VAL A 62 13.04 2.38 1.11
N LEU A 63 12.31 2.19 2.19
CA LEU A 63 11.65 0.92 2.52
C LEU A 63 10.14 1.11 2.32
N ALA A 64 9.59 0.51 1.27
CA ALA A 64 8.17 0.60 0.97
C ALA A 64 7.48 -0.73 1.29
N ILE A 65 6.34 -0.66 1.99
CA ILE A 65 5.55 -1.83 2.38
C ILE A 65 4.11 -1.58 1.94
N GLY A 66 3.52 -2.53 1.20
CA GLY A 66 2.12 -2.42 0.79
C GLY A 66 1.56 -3.68 0.15
N ALA A 67 0.37 -3.54 -0.42
CA ALA A 67 -0.41 -4.58 -1.10
C ALA A 67 -1.14 -4.01 -2.35
N PRO A 68 -1.84 -4.81 -3.18
CA PRO A 68 -2.53 -4.35 -4.39
C PRO A 68 -3.33 -3.05 -4.25
N ALA A 69 -4.09 -2.87 -3.17
CA ALA A 69 -4.88 -1.66 -2.92
C ALA A 69 -4.03 -0.38 -2.78
N SER A 70 -2.77 -0.51 -2.37
CA SER A 70 -1.80 0.58 -2.22
C SER A 70 -0.89 0.79 -3.43
N LEU A 71 -1.01 -0.03 -4.48
CA LEU A 71 -0.14 0.04 -5.66
C LEU A 71 -0.03 1.45 -6.27
N PRO A 72 -1.13 2.21 -6.42
CA PRO A 72 -1.05 3.56 -6.94
C PRO A 72 -0.23 4.52 -6.05
N ALA A 73 -0.30 4.33 -4.73
CA ALA A 73 0.45 5.12 -3.75
C ALA A 73 1.93 4.78 -3.79
N ILE A 74 2.27 3.48 -3.83
CA ILE A 74 3.65 3.01 -4.03
C ILE A 74 4.22 3.55 -5.34
N ASN A 75 3.48 3.49 -6.43
CA ASN A 75 3.93 4.04 -7.71
C ASN A 75 4.22 5.54 -7.62
N SER A 76 3.37 6.30 -6.93
CA SER A 76 3.55 7.74 -6.76
C SER A 76 4.73 8.07 -5.84
N LEU A 77 4.95 7.27 -4.80
CA LEU A 77 6.13 7.34 -3.94
C LEU A 77 7.42 7.11 -4.73
N LEU A 78 7.46 6.05 -5.54
CA LEU A 78 8.62 5.69 -6.37
C LEU A 78 8.90 6.75 -7.46
N ASP A 79 7.85 7.38 -7.99
CA ASP A 79 7.98 8.49 -8.94
C ASP A 79 8.47 9.78 -8.24
N ALA A 80 8.09 10.03 -6.98
CA ALA A 80 8.46 11.23 -6.23
C ALA A 80 9.88 11.19 -5.64
N LEU A 81 10.32 10.05 -5.11
CA LEU A 81 11.62 9.92 -4.42
C LEU A 81 12.83 9.74 -5.35
N GLY A 82 12.63 9.96 -6.66
CA GLY A 82 13.71 10.21 -7.62
C GLY A 82 14.69 9.04 -7.80
N SER A 83 15.94 9.26 -7.40
CA SER A 83 17.07 8.32 -7.59
C SER A 83 17.37 7.45 -6.37
N ALA A 84 16.68 7.63 -5.26
CA ALA A 84 16.92 6.83 -4.05
C ALA A 84 16.71 5.34 -4.34
N PRO A 85 17.60 4.44 -3.87
CA PRO A 85 17.35 3.01 -3.92
C PRO A 85 16.13 2.68 -3.04
N ALA A 86 15.39 1.65 -3.44
CA ALA A 86 14.18 1.24 -2.74
C ALA A 86 14.10 -0.27 -2.60
N THR A 87 13.74 -0.75 -1.40
CA THR A 87 13.33 -2.13 -1.16
C THR A 87 11.83 -2.13 -0.90
N ILE A 88 11.09 -2.92 -1.68
CA ILE A 88 9.64 -2.95 -1.65
C ILE A 88 9.17 -4.33 -1.20
N TRP A 89 8.54 -4.44 -0.03
CA TRP A 89 7.77 -5.63 0.33
C TRP A 89 6.33 -5.45 -0.13
N PHE A 90 5.89 -6.30 -1.05
CA PHE A 90 4.57 -6.17 -1.67
C PHE A 90 3.77 -7.47 -1.48
N GLU A 91 2.75 -7.41 -0.63
CA GLU A 91 1.86 -8.54 -0.37
C GLU A 91 1.01 -8.82 -1.60
N THR A 92 1.23 -9.95 -2.26
CA THR A 92 0.58 -10.27 -3.54
C THR A 92 -0.19 -11.59 -3.39
N PRO A 93 -1.51 -11.64 -3.63
CA PRO A 93 -2.19 -12.93 -3.84
C PRO A 93 -1.69 -13.56 -5.14
N ASP A 94 -1.76 -14.89 -5.27
CA ASP A 94 -1.24 -15.60 -6.46
C ASP A 94 -1.85 -15.08 -7.78
N GLU A 95 -3.11 -14.61 -7.74
CA GLU A 95 -3.82 -14.04 -8.89
C GLU A 95 -3.41 -12.59 -9.25
N ALA A 96 -2.62 -11.93 -8.41
CA ALA A 96 -2.13 -10.56 -8.63
C ALA A 96 -0.74 -10.51 -9.29
N ALA A 97 -0.28 -11.63 -9.87
CA ALA A 97 0.91 -11.66 -10.72
C ALA A 97 0.77 -10.64 -11.88
N GLY A 98 1.80 -9.82 -12.09
CA GLY A 98 1.83 -8.87 -13.20
C GLY A 98 1.20 -7.49 -12.94
N LEU A 99 0.87 -7.18 -11.68
CA LEU A 99 0.48 -5.81 -11.31
C LEU A 99 1.54 -4.77 -11.73
N PRO A 100 1.14 -3.58 -12.25
CA PRO A 100 2.04 -2.63 -12.89
C PRO A 100 2.79 -1.75 -11.88
N LEU A 101 3.64 -2.35 -11.06
CA LEU A 101 4.60 -1.62 -10.23
C LEU A 101 5.63 -0.91 -11.12
N ARG A 102 5.78 0.41 -10.95
CA ARG A 102 6.68 1.27 -11.74
C ARG A 102 8.13 1.17 -11.25
N LEU A 103 8.64 -0.05 -11.18
CA LEU A 103 9.99 -0.33 -10.72
C LEU A 103 11.05 0.23 -11.68
N ARG A 104 12.23 0.52 -11.13
CA ARG A 104 13.45 0.85 -11.86
C ARG A 104 14.50 -0.20 -11.47
N PRO A 105 14.71 -1.26 -12.28
CA PRO A 105 15.50 -2.41 -11.87
C PRO A 105 16.93 -2.10 -11.40
N THR A 106 17.49 -0.97 -11.83
CA THR A 106 18.83 -0.53 -11.41
C THR A 106 18.90 -0.04 -9.96
N ARG A 107 17.76 0.19 -9.30
CA ARG A 107 17.71 0.77 -7.95
C ARG A 107 16.53 0.32 -7.08
N HIS A 108 15.53 -0.35 -7.65
CA HIS A 108 14.38 -0.87 -6.91
C HIS A 108 14.46 -2.39 -6.83
N GLU A 109 14.40 -2.92 -5.61
CA GLU A 109 14.34 -4.33 -5.29
C GLU A 109 12.92 -4.69 -4.83
N LEU A 110 12.22 -5.52 -5.60
CA LEU A 110 10.92 -6.05 -5.19
C LEU A 110 11.09 -7.35 -4.41
N ARG A 111 10.45 -7.42 -3.25
CA ARG A 111 10.30 -8.61 -2.40
C ARG A 111 8.82 -8.99 -2.33
N PRO A 112 8.33 -9.82 -3.25
CA PRO A 112 6.94 -10.28 -3.21
C PRO A 112 6.71 -11.09 -1.93
N VAL A 113 5.61 -10.83 -1.24
CA VAL A 113 5.20 -11.62 -0.08
C VAL A 113 3.87 -12.30 -0.42
N PRO A 114 3.82 -13.63 -0.53
CA PRO A 114 2.57 -14.33 -0.79
C PRO A 114 1.56 -14.04 0.31
N ARG A 115 0.35 -13.60 -0.07
CA ARG A 115 -0.77 -13.52 0.86
C ARG A 115 -1.18 -14.94 1.25
N GLN A 116 -1.30 -15.22 2.55
CA GLN A 116 -1.96 -16.45 2.98
C GLN A 116 -3.47 -16.27 2.82
N ASP A 117 -4.01 -16.74 1.70
CA ASP A 117 -5.44 -17.02 1.65
C ASP A 117 -5.70 -18.20 2.57
N ALA A 118 -6.66 -18.05 3.49
CA ALA A 118 -7.17 -19.20 4.21
C ALA A 118 -7.70 -20.18 3.15
N GLY A 119 -7.08 -21.35 3.05
CA GLY A 119 -7.63 -22.46 2.27
C GLY A 119 -9.10 -22.69 2.65
N PRO A 120 -9.92 -23.24 1.75
CA PRO A 120 -11.33 -23.45 2.03
C PRO A 120 -11.46 -24.21 3.34
N THR A 121 -12.12 -23.61 4.34
CA THR A 121 -12.40 -24.30 5.60
C THR A 121 -13.27 -25.52 5.26
N PRO A 122 -12.81 -26.76 5.44
CA PRO A 122 -13.62 -27.90 5.06
C PRO A 122 -14.83 -27.96 5.99
N GLY A 123 -16.04 -27.86 5.44
CA GLY A 123 -17.24 -28.36 6.11
C GLY A 123 -18.30 -27.37 6.61
N ARG A 124 -18.41 -26.13 6.13
CA ARG A 124 -19.56 -25.28 6.48
C ARG A 124 -20.38 -24.82 5.28
N ARG A 125 -21.33 -25.67 4.86
CA ARG A 125 -22.49 -25.21 4.08
C ARG A 125 -23.40 -24.39 5.00
N SER A 126 -23.26 -23.07 5.00
CA SER A 126 -24.25 -22.17 5.60
C SER A 126 -24.32 -20.87 4.82
N HIS A 127 -25.53 -20.47 4.42
CA HIS A 127 -25.84 -19.35 3.54
C HIS A 127 -25.74 -17.98 4.25
N THR A 128 -24.86 -17.88 5.25
CA THR A 128 -24.46 -16.64 5.90
C THR A 128 -22.96 -16.70 6.06
N ARG A 129 -22.25 -16.10 5.10
CA ARG A 129 -20.80 -15.91 5.17
C ARG A 129 -20.54 -14.78 6.16
N THR A 130 -20.59 -15.08 7.46
CA THR A 130 -20.01 -14.19 8.47
C THR A 130 -18.51 -14.08 8.11
N PRO A 131 -17.99 -12.89 7.76
CA PRO A 131 -16.56 -12.74 7.55
C PRO A 131 -15.87 -13.10 8.87
N VAL A 132 -15.09 -14.17 8.88
CA VAL A 132 -14.17 -14.42 10.00
C VAL A 132 -13.05 -13.39 9.82
N PRO A 133 -12.78 -12.51 10.81
CA PRO A 133 -11.67 -11.58 10.72
C PRO A 133 -10.39 -12.39 10.52
N HIS A 134 -9.64 -12.10 9.46
CA HIS A 134 -8.39 -12.78 9.14
C HIS A 134 -7.31 -12.37 10.16
N GLN A 135 -7.22 -13.07 11.29
CA GLN A 135 -6.27 -12.77 12.37
C GLN A 135 -4.79 -12.87 11.95
N ASP A 136 -4.50 -13.54 10.82
CA ASP A 136 -3.15 -13.71 10.27
C ASP A 136 -2.86 -12.88 8.99
N ALA A 137 -3.81 -12.07 8.52
CA ALA A 137 -3.56 -11.19 7.37
C ALA A 137 -2.43 -10.21 7.71
N GLY A 138 -1.36 -10.20 6.90
CA GLY A 138 -0.17 -9.38 7.12
C GLY A 138 0.88 -9.95 8.07
N ALA A 139 0.65 -11.09 8.75
CA ALA A 139 1.64 -11.68 9.66
C ALA A 139 2.93 -12.09 8.94
N ARG A 140 2.81 -12.68 7.75
CA ARG A 140 3.96 -13.03 6.90
C ARG A 140 4.71 -11.79 6.41
N LEU A 141 3.98 -10.74 6.03
CA LEU A 141 4.55 -9.47 5.63
C LEU A 141 5.36 -8.86 6.77
N LEU A 142 4.78 -8.80 7.96
CA LEU A 142 5.47 -8.34 9.17
C LEU A 142 6.73 -9.17 9.45
N ALA A 143 6.63 -10.50 9.43
CA ALA A 143 7.77 -11.38 9.69
C ALA A 143 8.91 -11.17 8.68
N GLN A 144 8.60 -11.02 7.38
CA GLN A 144 9.61 -10.77 6.36
C GLN A 144 10.28 -9.40 6.56
N VAL A 145 9.50 -8.36 6.86
CA VAL A 145 10.06 -7.04 7.17
C VAL A 145 10.94 -7.09 8.43
N GLN A 146 10.53 -7.82 9.46
CA GLN A 146 11.31 -7.99 10.69
C GLN A 146 12.63 -8.70 10.49
N ALA A 147 12.68 -9.68 9.57
CA ALA A 147 13.90 -10.41 9.24
C ALA A 147 14.92 -9.52 8.50
N ASP A 148 14.43 -8.63 7.63
CA ASP A 148 15.26 -7.94 6.65
C ASP A 148 15.61 -6.49 7.03
N ALA A 149 14.65 -5.75 7.59
CA ALA A 149 14.75 -4.32 7.82
C ALA A 149 15.93 -3.91 8.72
N PRO A 150 16.28 -4.63 9.81
CA PRO A 150 17.41 -4.23 10.66
C PRO A 150 18.72 -4.09 9.90
N THR A 151 19.00 -5.01 8.96
CA THR A 151 20.21 -4.98 8.14
C THR A 151 20.16 -3.83 7.15
N LEU A 152 19.03 -3.64 6.47
CA LEU A 152 18.86 -2.55 5.48
C LEU A 152 18.97 -1.15 6.12
N LEU A 153 18.45 -0.97 7.33
CA LEU A 153 18.56 0.30 8.06
C LEU A 153 19.98 0.58 8.55
N LYS A 154 20.76 -0.46 8.89
CA LYS A 154 22.13 -0.30 9.36
C LYS A 154 23.03 0.34 8.29
N ASP A 155 22.77 0.04 7.02
CA ASP A 155 23.56 0.52 5.89
C ASP A 155 23.00 1.82 5.27
N ALA A 156 21.89 2.36 5.79
CA ALA A 156 21.22 3.55 5.30
C ALA A 156 21.24 4.67 6.36
N PRO A 157 22.10 5.71 6.23
CA PRO A 157 22.20 6.78 7.23
C PRO A 157 20.93 7.62 7.35
N ASP A 158 20.18 7.76 6.25
CA ASP A 158 18.95 8.54 6.16
C ASP A 158 17.83 7.68 5.54
N PRO A 159 17.31 6.65 6.21
CA PRO A 159 16.30 5.78 5.65
C PRO A 159 14.94 6.49 5.64
N TYR A 160 14.06 6.12 4.72
CA TYR A 160 12.66 6.57 4.74
C TYR A 160 11.72 5.39 4.56
N VAL A 161 10.74 5.26 5.46
CA VAL A 161 9.84 4.10 5.50
C VAL A 161 8.43 4.53 5.12
N CYS A 162 7.83 3.85 4.14
CA CYS A 162 6.43 4.02 3.75
C CYS A 162 5.66 2.73 4.00
N ILE A 163 4.53 2.83 4.72
CA ILE A 163 3.67 1.70 5.09
C ILE A 163 2.25 2.00 4.65
N ASP A 164 1.81 1.32 3.59
CA ASP A 164 0.51 1.50 2.96
C ASP A 164 -0.24 0.15 2.90
N CYS A 165 -0.62 -0.37 4.07
CA CYS A 165 -1.29 -1.67 4.21
C CYS A 165 -2.71 -1.50 4.79
N ASP A 166 -3.33 -2.59 5.23
CA ASP A 166 -4.51 -2.51 6.09
C ASP A 166 -4.18 -1.84 7.43
N THR A 167 -5.20 -1.35 8.12
CA THR A 167 -5.03 -0.63 9.40
C THR A 167 -4.34 -1.46 10.50
N ALA A 168 -4.53 -2.78 10.56
CA ALA A 168 -3.92 -3.62 11.58
C ALA A 168 -2.43 -3.82 11.29
N THR A 169 -2.08 -4.22 10.06
CA THR A 169 -0.68 -4.39 9.62
C THR A 169 0.09 -3.07 9.68
N THR A 170 -0.52 -1.97 9.24
CA THR A 170 0.09 -0.63 9.30
C THR A 170 0.43 -0.24 10.73
N ARG A 171 -0.46 -0.51 11.69
CA ARG A 171 -0.20 -0.24 13.12
C ARG A 171 0.94 -1.09 13.66
N SER A 172 0.97 -2.38 13.33
CA SER A 172 2.03 -3.30 13.79
C SER A 172 3.39 -2.89 13.26
N LEU A 173 3.51 -2.65 11.95
CA LEU A 173 4.75 -2.18 11.32
C LEU A 173 5.18 -0.80 11.84
N THR A 174 4.23 0.13 12.02
CA THR A 174 4.54 1.45 12.60
C THR A 174 5.10 1.32 14.01
N SER A 175 4.52 0.44 14.83
CA SER A 175 5.02 0.17 16.18
C SER A 175 6.43 -0.43 16.13
N TYR A 176 6.65 -1.42 15.27
CA TYR A 176 7.94 -2.07 15.07
C TYR A 176 9.04 -1.06 14.70
N PHE A 177 8.87 -0.31 13.61
CA PHE A 177 9.88 0.66 13.16
C PHE A 177 10.16 1.76 14.20
N ARG A 178 9.13 2.26 14.89
CA ARG A 178 9.31 3.37 15.84
C ARG A 178 9.86 2.94 17.20
N LYS A 179 9.38 1.81 17.73
CA LYS A 179 9.68 1.40 19.11
C LYS A 179 10.85 0.44 19.17
N GLU A 180 10.94 -0.49 18.22
CA GLU A 180 11.99 -1.51 18.24
C GLU A 180 13.21 -1.05 17.44
N LEU A 181 13.00 -0.42 16.28
CA LEU A 181 14.11 0.08 15.43
C LEU A 181 14.44 1.57 15.68
N GLY A 182 13.69 2.24 16.55
CA GLY A 182 13.99 3.62 16.97
C GLY A 182 13.85 4.68 15.87
N LEU A 183 13.14 4.38 14.78
CA LEU A 183 13.05 5.29 13.64
C LEU A 183 12.24 6.55 13.98
N PRO A 184 12.76 7.77 13.73
CA PRO A 184 12.02 9.00 13.97
C PRO A 184 10.75 9.09 13.13
N LYS A 185 9.68 9.67 13.67
CA LYS A 185 8.39 9.81 12.97
C LYS A 185 8.52 10.56 11.64
N GLN A 186 9.43 11.52 11.55
CA GLN A 186 9.69 12.32 10.36
C GLN A 186 10.29 11.49 9.21
N ARG A 187 10.86 10.32 9.52
CA ARG A 187 11.42 9.37 8.54
C ARG A 187 10.41 8.31 8.12
N MET A 188 9.11 8.55 8.39
CA MET A 188 8.05 7.58 8.14
C MET A 188 6.80 8.23 7.55
N HIS A 189 6.20 7.55 6.58
CA HIS A 189 4.81 7.71 6.17
C HIS A 189 4.06 6.41 6.46
N ALA A 190 2.92 6.49 7.14
CA ALA A 190 2.13 5.29 7.45
C ALA A 190 0.65 5.61 7.34
N LEU A 191 -0.05 4.93 6.43
CA LEU A 191 -1.47 5.11 6.16
C LEU A 191 -2.16 3.75 6.05
N GLY A 192 -3.16 3.52 6.91
CA GLY A 192 -3.99 2.33 6.82
C GLY A 192 -5.06 2.52 5.74
N TYR A 193 -4.87 1.91 4.57
CA TYR A 193 -5.72 2.13 3.39
C TYR A 193 -7.10 1.47 3.49
N TRP A 194 -7.19 0.32 4.16
CA TRP A 194 -8.46 -0.38 4.39
C TRP A 194 -8.50 -1.02 5.78
N ARG A 195 -9.70 -1.36 6.24
CA ARG A 195 -9.88 -2.17 7.45
C ARG A 195 -10.09 -3.64 7.04
N PRO A 196 -9.41 -4.61 7.68
CA PRO A 196 -9.64 -6.04 7.45
C PRO A 196 -11.06 -6.49 7.76
#